data_AF-A0A1W1VTX7-F1
#
_entry.id   AF-A0A1W1VTX7-F1
#
_cell.length_a   1.000
_cell.length_b   1.000
_cell.length_c   1.000
_cell.angle_alpha   90.00
_cell.angle_beta   90.00
_cell.angle_gamma   90.00
#
_symmetry.space_group_name_H-M   'P 1'
#
loop_
_entity.id
_entity.type
_entity.pdbx_description
1 polymer ?
#
loop_
_entity_poly.entity_id
_entity_poly.type
_entity_poly.pdbx_seq_one_letter_code
_entity_poly.pdbx_strand_id
1 'polypeptide(L)' 'MPHLPDISYRELVSLLREYSRELRGEGSPVIVGVGRDGRSFTIHQHPSQKVYRQKLAKILRYAGITEEEFWEWYYEKR' A
#
# COMPACT_ATOMS: atom_id res chain seq x y z
N MET A 1 -11.54 -11.40 12.54
CA MET A 1 -10.34 -10.95 11.81
C MET A 1 -9.77 -9.73 12.52
N PRO A 2 -8.45 -9.64 12.72
CA PRO A 2 -7.84 -8.44 13.26
C PRO A 2 -8.16 -7.25 12.36
N HIS A 3 -8.52 -6.11 12.96
CA HIS A 3 -8.67 -4.89 12.20
C HIS A 3 -7.31 -4.47 11.62
N LEU A 4 -7.30 -4.01 10.37
CA LEU A 4 -6.09 -3.42 9.78
C LEU A 4 -5.53 -2.31 10.69
N PRO A 5 -4.20 -2.23 10.85
CA PRO A 5 -3.56 -1.19 11.62
C PRO A 5 -3.51 0.12 10.82
N ASP A 6 -3.15 1.19 11.51
CA ASP A 6 -2.68 2.40 10.84
C ASP A 6 -1.18 2.23 10.53
N ILE A 7 -0.76 2.57 9.31
CA ILE A 7 0.65 2.50 8.90
C ILE A 7 1.18 3.87 8.49
N SER A 8 2.49 4.04 8.53
CA SER A 8 3.16 5.23 8.00
C SER A 8 3.17 5.24 6.48
N TYR A 9 3.47 6.40 5.89
CA TYR A 9 3.71 6.52 4.46
C TYR A 9 4.85 5.60 3.98
N ARG A 10 5.94 5.53 4.73
CA ARG A 10 7.11 4.71 4.37
C ARG A 10 6.76 3.23 4.30
N GLU A 11 5.97 2.77 5.26
CA GLU A 11 5.43 1.40 5.29
C GLU A 11 4.50 1.13 4.12
N LEU A 12 3.63 2.08 3.78
CA LEU A 12 2.80 1.97 2.59
C LEU A 12 3.64 1.83 1.32
N VAL A 13 4.66 2.68 1.14
CA VAL A 13 5.54 2.62 -0.03
C VAL A 13 6.29 1.28 -0.09
N SER A 14 6.79 0.80 1.05
CA SER A 14 7.48 -0.49 1.12
C SER A 14 6.58 -1.65 0.75
N LEU A 15 5.34 -1.68 1.28
CA LEU A 15 4.34 -2.67 0.91
C LEU A 15 4.03 -2.63 -0.59
N LEU A 16 3.81 -1.43 -1.15
CA LEU A 16 3.49 -1.29 -2.56
C LEU A 16 4.66 -1.72 -3.46
N ARG A 17 5.91 -1.47 -3.08
CA ARG A 17 7.08 -1.95 -3.83
C ARG A 17 7.17 -3.48 -3.87
N GLU A 18 6.81 -4.15 -2.78
CA GLU A 18 6.84 -5.62 -2.71
C GLU A 18 5.83 -6.25 -3.68
N TYR A 19 4.62 -5.69 -3.76
CA TYR A 19 3.50 -6.32 -4.48
C TYR A 19 3.12 -5.67 -5.81
N SER A 20 3.79 -4.59 -6.23
CA SER A 20 3.55 -3.93 -7.52
C SER A 20 4.66 -4.26 -8.51
N ARG A 21 4.31 -4.34 -9.79
CA ARG A 21 5.30 -4.49 -10.88
C ARG A 21 6.07 -3.20 -11.13
N GLU A 22 5.36 -2.08 -11.03
CA GLU A 22 5.92 -0.74 -11.17
C GLU A 22 5.38 0.15 -10.06
N LEU A 23 6.23 1.03 -9.53
CA LEU A 23 5.86 2.05 -8.57
C LEU A 23 6.62 3.34 -8.86
N ARG A 24 5.92 4.47 -8.84
CA ARG A 24 6.49 5.82 -8.99
C ARG A 24 5.80 6.79 -8.04
N GLY A 25 6.42 7.95 -7.82
CA GLY A 25 5.87 8.99 -6.94
C GLY A 25 6.21 8.80 -5.46
N GLU A 26 7.30 8.11 -5.16
CA GLU A 26 7.82 8.03 -3.81
C GLU A 26 8.32 9.38 -3.32
N GLY A 27 7.99 9.73 -2.07
CA GLY A 27 8.20 11.08 -1.53
C GLY A 27 7.22 12.13 -2.08
N SER A 28 6.33 11.77 -3.01
CA SER A 28 5.27 12.63 -3.53
C SER A 28 3.94 12.33 -2.83
N PRO A 29 3.03 13.32 -2.72
CA PRO A 29 1.65 13.09 -2.29
C PRO A 29 0.85 12.17 -3.21
N VAL A 30 1.36 11.88 -4.41
CA VAL A 30 0.70 11.02 -5.40
C VAL A 30 1.64 9.87 -5.75
N ILE A 31 1.20 8.65 -5.43
CA ILE A 31 1.86 7.40 -5.80
C ILE A 31 1.07 6.79 -6.95
N VAL A 32 1.77 6.38 -8.01
CA VAL A 32 1.18 5.64 -9.13
C VAL A 32 1.91 4.32 -9.31
N GLY A 33 1.18 3.27 -9.67
CA GLY A 33 1.79 1.97 -9.88
C GLY A 33 0.95 1.05 -10.74
N VAL A 34 1.49 -0.14 -10.99
CA VAL A 34 0.84 -1.22 -11.72
C VAL A 34 0.86 -2.46 -10.84
N GLY A 35 -0.32 -2.98 -10.50
CA GLY A 35 -0.47 -4.20 -9.72
C GLY A 35 0.06 -5.44 -10.44
N ARG A 36 0.18 -6.57 -9.72
CA ARG A 36 0.60 -7.85 -10.31
C ARG A 36 -0.34 -8.37 -11.39
N ASP A 37 -1.60 -7.97 -11.35
CA ASP A 37 -2.64 -8.27 -12.35
C ASP A 37 -2.56 -7.37 -13.61
N GLY A 38 -1.63 -6.42 -13.65
CA GLY A 38 -1.46 -5.48 -14.74
C GLY A 38 -2.37 -4.25 -14.69
N ARG A 39 -3.22 -4.10 -13.66
CA ARG A 39 -4.07 -2.91 -13.51
C ARG A 39 -3.28 -1.76 -12.90
N SER A 40 -3.46 -0.57 -13.46
CA SER A 40 -2.89 0.65 -12.89
C SER A 40 -3.68 1.12 -11.68
N PHE A 41 -2.99 1.73 -10.72
CA PHE A 41 -3.59 2.38 -9.57
C PHE A 41 -2.93 3.73 -9.29
N THR A 42 -3.70 4.63 -8.68
CA THR A 42 -3.25 5.94 -8.21
C THR A 42 -3.69 6.12 -6.76
N ILE A 43 -2.76 6.48 -5.89
CA ILE A 43 -2.98 6.65 -4.45
C ILE A 43 -2.53 8.05 -4.07
N HIS A 44 -3.44 8.84 -3.50
CA HIS A 44 -3.11 10.13 -2.90
C HIS A 44 -2.82 9.93 -1.42
N GLN A 45 -1.55 10.05 -1.00
CA GLN A 45 -1.13 9.99 0.39
C GLN A 45 0.05 10.93 0.60
N HIS A 46 -0.11 11.95 1.45
CA HIS A 46 0.99 12.86 1.78
C HIS A 46 2.06 12.15 2.63
N PRO A 47 3.38 12.35 2.38
CA PRO A 47 4.46 11.67 3.11
C PRO A 47 4.45 11.88 4.62
N SER A 48 3.97 13.03 5.09
CA SER A 48 3.87 13.35 6.53
C SER A 48 2.63 12.77 7.22
N GLN A 49 1.71 12.15 6.48
CA GLN A 49 0.45 11.63 7.01
C GLN A 49 0.52 10.11 7.22
N LYS A 50 -0.11 9.63 8.30
CA LYS A 50 -0.42 8.21 8.45
C LYS A 50 -1.50 7.78 7.46
N VAL A 51 -1.48 6.50 7.13
CA VAL A 51 -2.51 5.81 6.36
C VAL A 51 -3.41 5.10 7.35
N TYR A 52 -4.61 5.65 7.55
CA TYR A 52 -5.57 5.06 8.46
C TYR A 52 -6.15 3.76 7.89
N ARG A 53 -6.50 2.82 8.78
CA ARG A 53 -7.06 1.50 8.43
C ARG A 53 -8.14 1.49 7.34
N GLN A 54 -9.05 2.47 7.35
CA GLN A 54 -10.12 2.58 6.35
C GLN A 54 -9.58 2.92 4.96
N LYS A 55 -8.56 3.77 4.90
CA LYS A 55 -7.87 4.15 3.66
C LYS A 55 -6.96 3.02 3.21
N LEU A 56 -6.27 2.36 4.15
CA LEU A 56 -5.44 1.19 3.88
C LEU A 56 -6.25 0.09 3.20
N ALA A 57 -7.43 -0.27 3.74
CA ALA A 57 -8.33 -1.26 3.13
C ALA A 57 -8.66 -0.94 1.66
N LYS A 58 -8.94 0.33 1.36
CA LYS A 58 -9.21 0.78 -0.02
C LYS A 58 -7.97 0.65 -0.91
N ILE A 59 -6.80 1.02 -0.38
CA ILE A 59 -5.53 0.93 -1.09
C ILE A 59 -5.20 -0.52 -1.44
N LEU A 60 -5.27 -1.45 -0.47
CA LEU A 60 -5.00 -2.87 -0.70
C LEU A 60 -5.87 -3.41 -1.85
N ARG A 61 -7.16 -3.11 -1.82
CA ARG A 61 -8.10 -3.50 -2.88
C ARG A 61 -7.73 -2.92 -4.24
N TYR A 62 -7.32 -1.65 -4.33
CA TYR A 62 -6.95 -1.03 -5.61
C TYR A 62 -5.61 -1.51 -6.14
N ALA A 63 -4.66 -1.82 -5.25
CA ALA A 63 -3.36 -2.37 -5.60
C ALA A 63 -3.40 -3.89 -5.88
N GLY A 64 -4.53 -4.55 -5.64
CA GLY A 64 -4.67 -6.00 -5.81
C GLY A 64 -3.87 -6.81 -4.78
N ILE A 65 -3.80 -6.31 -3.55
CA ILE A 65 -3.13 -6.95 -2.41
C ILE A 65 -4.20 -7.53 -1.50
N THR A 66 -4.11 -8.83 -1.17
CA THR A 66 -5.06 -9.47 -0.25
C THR A 66 -4.75 -9.13 1.21
N GLU A 67 -5.69 -9.40 2.11
CA GLU A 67 -5.43 -9.24 3.54
C GLU A 67 -4.37 -10.24 4.04
N GLU A 68 -4.34 -11.47 3.52
CA GLU A 68 -3.30 -12.44 3.87
C GLU A 68 -1.91 -11.93 3.48
N GLU A 69 -1.76 -11.42 2.26
CA GLU A 69 -0.49 -10.86 1.78
C GLU A 69 -0.05 -9.66 2.61
N PHE A 70 -0.99 -8.78 2.97
CA PHE A 70 -0.71 -7.68 3.87
C PHE A 70 -0.16 -8.18 5.22
N TRP A 71 -0.79 -9.19 5.83
CA TRP A 71 -0.36 -9.68 7.13
C TRP A 71 0.96 -10.45 7.08
N GLU A 72 1.20 -11.23 6.02
CA GLU A 72 2.50 -11.86 5.77
C GLU A 72 3.60 -10.79 5.72
N TRP A 73 3.41 -9.75 4.90
CA TRP A 73 4.35 -8.65 4.84
C TRP A 73 4.49 -7.92 6.18
N TYR A 74 3.39 -7.65 6.88
CA TYR A 74 3.38 -6.85 8.10
C TYR A 74 4.14 -7.52 9.27
N TYR A 75 4.10 -8.85 9.36
CA TYR A 75 4.77 -9.60 10.42
C TYR A 75 6.16 -10.11 10.04
N GLU A 76 6.43 -10.32 8.75
CA GLU A 76 7.69 -10.97 8.31
C GLU A 76 8.64 -10.05 7.53
N LYS A 77 8.13 -8.98 6.90
CA LYS A 77 8.89 -8.18 5.91
C LYS A 77 8.90 -6.66 6.19
N ARG A 78 8.17 -6.19 7.20
CA ARG A 78 8.00 -4.76 7.53
C ARG A 78 9.25 -4.11 8.10
#